data_AF-T1XMH8-F1
#
_entry.id   AF-T1XMH8-F1
#
_cell.length_a   1.000
_cell.length_b   1.000
_cell.length_c   1.000
_cell.angle_alpha   90.00
_cell.angle_beta   90.00
_cell.angle_gamma   90.00
#
_symmetry.space_group_name_H-M   'P 1'
#
loop_
_entity.id
_entity.type
_entity.pdbx_description
1 polymer ?
#
loop_
_entity_poly.entity_id
_entity_poly.type
_entity_poly.pdbx_seq_one_letter_code
_entity_poly.pdbx_strand_id
1 'polypeptide(L)'
;MAWPASGTSGGTAQRRQARLQSRQHGRGQRAQPPGGPHTGPNPTDRGKLGSKRHVITDRQGIPLIFCVTGANRHDSVVFEELVDALPAVSGKRGRPRRWPEKLHADKGYDYARCRAHLRRRGIKDRIARRGIERNDRLGRHRWVVERTHAWLAAFGKLRTRFERRIDIHVALLSLACCVICIRNLPPFC
;
A
#
# COMPACT_ATOMS: atom_id res chain seq x y z
N MET A 1 82.11 49.26 -3.21
CA MET A 1 82.81 48.29 -4.08
C MET A 1 81.97 47.03 -4.19
N ALA A 2 81.71 46.60 -5.42
CA ALA A 2 81.25 45.27 -5.86
C ALA A 2 79.88 44.74 -5.39
N TRP A 3 78.90 44.80 -6.30
CA TRP A 3 78.04 43.65 -6.66
C TRP A 3 78.70 42.97 -7.88
N PRO A 4 78.63 41.64 -8.06
CA PRO A 4 77.48 40.95 -8.69
C PRO A 4 77.30 39.50 -8.12
N ALA A 5 76.45 38.55 -8.55
CA ALA A 5 75.46 38.43 -9.62
C ALA A 5 74.42 37.34 -9.22
N SER A 6 73.21 37.53 -9.73
CA SER A 6 72.14 36.58 -10.10
C SER A 6 72.33 35.06 -9.89
N GLY A 7 71.36 34.45 -9.20
CA GLY A 7 71.03 33.02 -9.25
C GLY A 7 69.50 32.84 -9.31
N THR A 8 69.03 32.15 -10.34
CA THR A 8 67.66 32.07 -10.83
C THR A 8 66.77 31.03 -10.13
N SER A 9 65.49 31.38 -9.99
CA SER A 9 64.25 30.59 -10.14
C SER A 9 64.20 29.11 -9.73
N GLY A 10 63.18 28.76 -8.94
CA GLY A 10 62.65 27.39 -8.96
C GLY A 10 61.81 27.00 -7.76
N GLY A 11 60.72 27.73 -7.49
CA GLY A 11 59.71 27.24 -6.55
C GLY A 11 59.07 25.96 -7.09
N THR A 12 59.42 24.82 -6.51
CA THR A 12 58.75 23.55 -6.78
C THR A 12 57.41 23.54 -6.07
N ALA A 13 56.42 24.19 -6.70
CA ALA A 13 55.01 23.99 -6.38
C ALA A 13 54.70 22.49 -6.53
N GLN A 14 54.54 21.80 -5.40
CA GLN A 14 54.06 20.43 -5.38
C GLN A 14 52.72 20.38 -6.12
N ARG A 15 52.81 19.84 -7.34
CA ARG A 15 51.70 19.61 -8.25
C ARG A 15 50.76 18.61 -7.58
N ARG A 16 49.79 19.10 -6.81
CA ARG A 16 48.66 18.31 -6.32
C ARG A 16 48.06 17.62 -7.54
N GLN A 17 48.29 16.32 -7.65
CA GLN A 17 47.59 15.50 -8.63
C GLN A 17 46.10 15.67 -8.36
N ALA A 18 45.41 16.38 -9.25
CA ALA A 18 43.96 16.32 -9.32
C ALA A 18 43.62 14.90 -9.78
N ARG A 19 43.57 13.95 -8.82
CA ARG A 19 42.85 12.70 -9.02
C ARG A 19 41.41 13.13 -9.30
N LEU A 20 41.02 13.04 -10.57
CA LEU A 20 39.62 12.84 -10.94
C LEU A 20 39.18 11.55 -10.23
N GLN A 21 38.72 11.71 -8.99
CA GLN A 21 37.91 10.68 -8.38
C GLN A 21 36.71 10.53 -9.29
N SER A 22 36.46 9.32 -9.76
CA SER A 22 35.15 8.97 -10.27
C SER A 22 34.17 9.35 -9.16
N ARG A 23 33.45 10.47 -9.36
CA ARG A 23 32.21 10.72 -8.64
C ARG A 23 31.31 9.59 -9.08
N GLN A 24 31.41 8.46 -8.39
CA GLN A 24 30.34 7.49 -8.34
C GLN A 24 29.14 8.32 -7.93
N HIS A 25 28.30 8.65 -8.92
CA HIS A 25 27.01 9.23 -8.68
C HIS A 25 26.35 8.20 -7.77
N GLY A 26 26.30 8.52 -6.47
CA GLY A 26 25.66 7.66 -5.49
C GLY A 26 24.34 7.28 -6.10
N ARG A 27 24.14 5.97 -6.31
CA ARG A 27 22.90 5.41 -6.86
C ARG A 27 21.77 6.17 -6.19
N GLY A 28 21.07 6.97 -6.99
CA GLY A 28 20.27 8.09 -6.51
C GLY A 28 19.44 7.69 -5.29
N GLN A 29 19.52 8.51 -4.25
CA GLN A 29 18.58 8.45 -3.14
C GLN A 29 17.19 8.34 -3.77
N ARG A 30 16.55 7.17 -3.66
CA ARG A 30 15.18 7.01 -4.16
C ARG A 30 14.36 8.07 -3.45
N ALA A 31 13.75 8.98 -4.21
CA ALA A 31 12.90 10.02 -3.66
C ALA A 31 11.93 9.35 -2.68
N GLN A 32 12.01 9.76 -1.42
CA GLN A 32 11.12 9.22 -0.40
C GLN A 32 9.73 9.80 -0.61
N PRO A 33 8.66 9.02 -0.43
CA PRO A 33 7.30 9.55 -0.36
C PRO A 33 7.24 10.78 0.56
N PRO A 34 6.66 11.90 0.12
CA PRO A 34 6.72 13.18 0.84
C PRO A 34 5.88 13.22 2.13
N GLY A 35 5.43 12.07 2.63
CA GLY A 35 4.53 11.96 3.78
C GLY A 35 3.14 12.56 3.51
N GLY A 36 2.48 13.02 4.58
CA GLY A 36 1.18 13.69 4.54
C GLY A 36 0.14 13.04 5.45
N PRO A 37 -1.09 13.60 5.53
CA PRO A 37 -2.18 13.00 6.30
C PRO A 37 -2.41 11.54 5.89
N HIS A 38 -2.83 10.71 6.85
CA HIS A 38 -3.04 9.27 6.67
C HIS A 38 -1.79 8.51 6.20
N THR A 39 -0.59 9.03 6.53
CA THR A 39 0.67 8.27 6.53
C THR A 39 1.11 7.99 7.96
N GLY A 40 1.90 6.95 8.15
CA GLY A 40 2.55 6.65 9.42
C GLY A 40 3.80 5.81 9.22
N PRO A 41 4.65 5.67 10.25
CA PRO A 41 5.85 4.83 10.19
C PRO A 41 5.50 3.41 9.74
N ASN A 42 6.20 2.89 8.75
CA ASN A 42 6.02 1.53 8.32
C ASN A 42 6.49 0.57 9.43
N PRO A 43 5.69 -0.43 9.85
CA PRO A 43 6.04 -1.32 10.96
C PRO A 43 7.40 -2.02 10.80
N THR A 44 7.77 -2.37 9.57
CA THR A 44 9.02 -3.07 9.23
C THR A 44 10.20 -2.12 9.02
N ASP A 45 9.93 -0.88 8.57
CA ASP A 45 10.94 0.13 8.27
C ASP A 45 10.45 1.49 8.78
N ARG A 46 10.70 1.75 10.07
CA ARG A 46 10.12 2.89 10.78
C ARG A 46 10.59 4.25 10.26
N GLY A 47 11.68 4.30 9.48
CA GLY A 47 12.17 5.51 8.82
C GLY A 47 11.35 5.89 7.58
N LYS A 48 10.55 4.96 7.03
CA LYS A 48 9.70 5.22 5.87
C LYS A 48 8.26 5.45 6.29
N LEU A 49 7.70 6.57 5.83
CA LEU A 49 6.28 6.84 5.93
C LEU A 49 5.52 6.07 4.86
N GLY A 50 4.42 5.44 5.26
CA GLY A 50 3.57 4.67 4.36
C GLY A 50 2.10 4.80 4.67
N SER A 51 1.29 4.37 3.71
CA SER A 51 -0.14 4.14 3.87
C SER A 51 -0.45 2.70 3.52
N LYS A 52 -1.48 2.15 4.13
CA LYS A 52 -2.03 0.84 3.82
C LYS A 52 -3.45 0.97 3.29
N ARG A 53 -3.78 0.08 2.36
CA ARG A 53 -5.11 -0.05 1.77
C ARG A 53 -5.79 -1.24 2.39
N HIS A 54 -7.02 -1.05 2.82
CA HIS A 54 -7.92 -2.12 3.20
C HIS A 54 -8.94 -2.24 2.10
N VAL A 55 -9.18 -3.45 1.61
CA VAL A 55 -10.15 -3.69 0.54
C VAL A 55 -10.98 -4.91 0.89
N ILE A 56 -12.28 -4.81 0.67
CA ILE A 56 -13.17 -5.97 0.63
C ILE A 56 -13.45 -6.27 -0.84
N THR A 57 -13.25 -7.52 -1.23
CA THR A 57 -13.51 -7.99 -2.59
C THR A 57 -14.56 -9.08 -2.61
N ASP A 58 -15.16 -9.31 -3.77
CA ASP A 58 -15.88 -10.54 -4.03
C ASP A 58 -14.93 -11.74 -4.24
N ARG A 59 -15.47 -12.87 -4.70
CA ARG A 59 -14.70 -14.12 -4.92
C ARG A 59 -13.79 -14.05 -6.16
N GLN A 60 -14.06 -13.13 -7.08
CA GLN A 60 -13.33 -12.91 -8.32
C GLN A 60 -12.22 -11.87 -8.13
N GLY A 61 -12.23 -11.15 -7.00
CA GLY A 61 -11.27 -10.09 -6.70
C GLY A 61 -11.77 -8.70 -7.13
N ILE A 62 -13.06 -8.57 -7.46
CA ILE A 62 -13.68 -7.28 -7.77
C ILE A 62 -13.77 -6.48 -6.46
N PRO A 63 -13.19 -5.28 -6.40
CA PRO A 63 -13.23 -4.46 -5.20
C PRO A 63 -14.65 -3.92 -4.97
N LEU A 64 -15.19 -4.17 -3.77
CA LEU A 64 -16.53 -3.70 -3.35
C LEU A 64 -16.45 -2.40 -2.56
N ILE A 65 -15.50 -2.33 -1.63
CA ILE A 65 -15.25 -1.14 -0.80
C ILE A 65 -13.78 -1.14 -0.38
N PHE A 66 -13.21 0.05 -0.19
CA PHE A 66 -11.85 0.21 0.32
C PHE A 66 -11.76 1.38 1.31
N CYS A 67 -10.72 1.36 2.15
CA CYS A 67 -10.30 2.52 2.92
C CYS A 67 -8.76 2.61 2.98
N VAL A 68 -8.24 3.81 3.27
CA VAL A 68 -6.81 4.07 3.34
C VAL A 68 -6.47 4.62 4.72
N THR A 69 -5.42 4.06 5.32
CA THR A 69 -4.93 4.51 6.64
C THR A 69 -3.42 4.61 6.64
N GLY A 70 -2.85 5.24 7.68
CA GLY A 70 -1.41 5.21 7.91
C GLY A 70 -0.89 3.78 8.14
N ALA A 71 0.32 3.49 7.69
CA ALA A 71 0.91 2.15 7.78
C ALA A 71 1.03 1.60 9.21
N ASN A 72 1.14 2.48 10.20
CA ASN A 72 1.23 2.12 11.62
C ASN A 72 -0.11 1.78 12.29
N ARG A 73 -1.25 2.05 11.64
CA ARG A 73 -2.56 1.68 12.21
C ARG A 73 -2.67 0.15 12.24
N HIS A 74 -3.45 -0.41 13.16
CA HIS A 74 -3.73 -1.84 13.18
C HIS A 74 -4.94 -2.15 12.28
N ASP A 75 -4.91 -3.23 11.49
CA ASP A 75 -5.95 -3.53 10.49
C ASP A 75 -7.34 -3.74 11.10
N SER A 76 -7.40 -4.38 12.26
CA SER A 76 -8.65 -4.60 12.98
C SER A 76 -9.41 -3.33 13.38
N VAL A 77 -8.75 -2.17 13.39
CA VAL A 77 -9.37 -0.90 13.83
C VAL A 77 -10.40 -0.43 12.81
N VAL A 78 -10.10 -0.59 11.53
CA VAL A 78 -10.99 -0.16 10.44
C VAL A 78 -11.91 -1.28 9.93
N PHE A 79 -11.73 -2.50 10.45
CA PHE A 79 -12.48 -3.67 9.99
C PHE A 79 -14.00 -3.48 10.08
N GLU A 80 -14.47 -3.01 11.23
CA GLU A 80 -15.90 -2.81 11.50
C GLU A 80 -16.49 -1.71 10.61
N GLU A 81 -15.80 -0.58 10.53
CA GLU A 81 -16.17 0.55 9.66
C GLU A 81 -16.21 0.14 8.18
N LEU A 82 -15.21 -0.62 7.72
CA LEU A 82 -15.13 -1.07 6.33
C LEU A 82 -16.23 -2.07 5.98
N VAL A 83 -16.57 -2.98 6.90
CA VAL A 83 -17.71 -3.89 6.74
C VAL A 83 -19.00 -3.09 6.69
N ASP A 84 -19.19 -2.12 7.57
CA ASP A 84 -20.38 -1.28 7.60
C ASP A 84 -20.54 -0.41 6.35
N ALA A 85 -19.44 0.00 5.74
CA ALA A 85 -19.44 0.75 4.50
C ALA A 85 -19.82 -0.09 3.26
N LEU A 86 -20.04 -1.40 3.39
CA LEU A 86 -20.49 -2.24 2.27
C LEU A 86 -21.80 -1.70 1.67
N PRO A 87 -21.83 -1.44 0.35
CA PRO A 87 -23.02 -0.94 -0.31
C PRO A 87 -24.09 -2.02 -0.39
N ALA A 88 -25.36 -1.61 -0.38
CA ALA A 88 -26.44 -2.51 -0.75
C ALA A 88 -26.41 -2.76 -2.27
N VAL A 89 -26.39 -4.02 -2.68
CA VAL A 89 -26.42 -4.41 -4.09
C VAL A 89 -27.87 -4.60 -4.52
N SER A 90 -28.35 -3.74 -5.42
CA SER A 90 -29.66 -3.80 -6.07
C SER A 90 -29.57 -4.49 -7.44
N GLY A 91 -30.70 -4.62 -8.14
CA GLY A 91 -30.76 -5.12 -9.53
C GLY A 91 -31.39 -6.51 -9.70
N LYS A 92 -31.72 -7.20 -8.61
CA LYS A 92 -32.58 -8.39 -8.62
C LYS A 92 -33.92 -8.10 -7.95
N ARG A 93 -34.98 -8.79 -8.36
CA ARG A 93 -36.32 -8.66 -7.73
C ARG A 93 -36.23 -8.95 -6.23
N GLY A 94 -36.77 -8.06 -5.41
CA GLY A 94 -36.78 -8.16 -3.95
C GLY A 94 -35.92 -7.10 -3.25
N ARG A 95 -35.75 -7.25 -1.93
CA ARG A 95 -34.96 -6.31 -1.11
C ARG A 95 -33.48 -6.36 -1.51
N PRO A 96 -32.83 -5.21 -1.80
CA PRO A 96 -31.40 -5.17 -2.08
C PRO A 96 -30.59 -5.86 -1.00
N ARG A 97 -29.68 -6.74 -1.41
CA ARG A 97 -28.85 -7.49 -0.47
C ARG A 97 -27.64 -6.64 -0.11
N ARG A 98 -27.45 -6.39 1.19
CA ARG A 98 -26.27 -5.67 1.70
C ARG A 98 -25.20 -6.60 2.26
N TRP A 99 -25.60 -7.58 3.06
CA TRP A 99 -24.64 -8.42 3.78
C TRP A 99 -24.29 -9.71 3.03
N PRO A 100 -23.00 -10.05 2.89
CA PRO A 100 -22.59 -11.33 2.34
C PRO A 100 -22.90 -12.47 3.32
N GLU A 101 -23.11 -13.69 2.81
CA GLU A 101 -23.32 -14.89 3.64
C GLU A 101 -22.09 -15.23 4.48
N LYS A 102 -20.89 -14.95 3.95
CA LYS A 102 -19.62 -15.27 4.59
C LYS A 102 -18.57 -14.23 4.25
N LEU A 103 -17.70 -13.95 5.21
CA LEU A 103 -16.55 -13.07 5.03
C LEU A 103 -15.28 -13.78 5.47
N HIS A 104 -14.31 -13.87 4.57
CA HIS A 104 -12.98 -14.41 4.83
C HIS A 104 -12.04 -13.27 5.23
N ALA A 105 -11.28 -13.45 6.30
CA ALA A 105 -10.27 -12.48 6.74
C ALA A 105 -9.02 -13.18 7.26
N ASP A 106 -7.89 -12.47 7.21
CA ASP A 106 -6.61 -12.96 7.72
C ASP A 106 -6.63 -13.13 9.26
N LYS A 107 -5.67 -13.89 9.79
CA LYS A 107 -5.43 -14.08 11.23
C LYS A 107 -5.23 -12.77 11.99
N GLY A 108 -4.74 -11.74 11.31
CA GLY A 108 -4.63 -10.39 11.87
C GLY A 108 -5.97 -9.77 12.30
N TYR A 109 -7.10 -10.38 11.91
CA TYR A 109 -8.45 -9.97 12.32
C TYR A 109 -9.06 -10.89 13.38
N ASP A 110 -8.31 -11.82 13.96
CA ASP A 110 -8.79 -12.75 14.98
C ASP A 110 -8.99 -12.08 16.34
N TYR A 111 -9.98 -11.20 16.41
CA TYR A 111 -10.44 -10.55 17.64
C TYR A 111 -11.92 -10.87 17.86
N ALA A 112 -12.30 -11.05 19.13
CA ALA A 112 -13.69 -11.31 19.52
C ALA A 112 -14.65 -10.23 18.98
N ARG A 113 -14.23 -8.95 19.00
CA ARG A 113 -15.01 -7.82 18.46
C ARG A 113 -15.33 -7.99 16.97
N CYS A 114 -14.36 -8.40 16.15
CA CYS A 114 -14.53 -8.58 14.71
C CYS A 114 -15.51 -9.71 14.41
N ARG A 115 -15.37 -10.84 15.12
CA ARG A 115 -16.31 -11.98 14.98
C ARG A 115 -17.72 -11.61 15.43
N ALA A 116 -17.86 -10.94 16.57
CA ALA A 116 -19.15 -10.47 17.07
C ALA A 116 -19.81 -9.47 16.11
N HIS A 117 -19.02 -8.58 15.51
CA HIS A 117 -19.49 -7.60 14.53
C HIS A 117 -20.07 -8.27 13.27
N LEU A 118 -19.43 -9.32 12.77
CA LEU A 118 -19.95 -10.10 11.63
C LEU A 118 -21.23 -10.85 12.00
N ARG A 119 -21.26 -11.52 13.16
CA ARG A 119 -22.43 -12.27 13.63
C ARG A 119 -23.66 -11.40 13.81
N ARG A 120 -23.51 -10.19 14.36
CA ARG A 120 -24.59 -9.20 14.49
C ARG A 120 -25.25 -8.84 13.15
N ARG A 121 -24.55 -9.02 12.03
CA ARG A 121 -25.03 -8.74 10.66
C ARG A 121 -25.47 -9.99 9.91
N GLY A 122 -25.48 -11.15 10.58
CA GLY A 122 -25.78 -12.44 9.95
C GLY A 122 -24.69 -12.92 8.98
N ILE A 123 -23.47 -12.39 9.09
CA ILE A 123 -22.34 -12.77 8.23
C ILE A 123 -21.55 -13.89 8.91
N LYS A 124 -21.36 -15.01 8.21
CA LYS A 124 -20.53 -16.12 8.72
C LYS A 124 -19.06 -15.74 8.74
N ASP A 125 -18.45 -15.75 9.93
CA ASP A 125 -17.05 -15.39 10.11
C ASP A 125 -16.11 -16.53 9.68
N ARG A 126 -15.31 -16.30 8.63
CA ARG A 126 -14.22 -17.18 8.18
C ARG A 126 -12.86 -16.51 8.43
N ILE A 127 -12.62 -16.19 9.70
CA ILE A 127 -11.36 -15.62 10.19
C ILE A 127 -10.52 -16.76 10.76
N ALA A 128 -9.30 -16.93 10.28
CA ALA A 128 -8.39 -17.96 10.81
C ALA A 128 -7.92 -17.62 12.21
N ARG A 129 -7.83 -18.63 13.08
CA ARG A 129 -7.38 -18.43 14.46
C ARG A 129 -5.87 -18.22 14.55
N ARG A 130 -5.46 -17.20 15.30
CA ARG A 130 -4.04 -16.93 15.58
C ARG A 130 -3.47 -18.05 16.46
N GLY A 131 -2.27 -18.53 16.12
CA GLY A 131 -1.57 -19.57 16.88
C GLY A 131 -2.11 -21.01 16.74
N ILE A 132 -3.27 -21.22 16.10
CA ILE A 132 -3.91 -22.55 16.00
C ILE A 132 -3.87 -23.07 14.56
N GLU A 133 -4.34 -22.29 13.59
CA GLU A 133 -4.44 -22.75 12.21
C GLU A 133 -3.09 -22.63 11.49
N ARG A 134 -2.76 -23.56 10.59
CA ARG A 134 -1.62 -23.40 9.66
C ARG A 134 -1.94 -22.35 8.59
N ASN A 135 -0.90 -21.72 8.03
CA ASN A 135 -1.04 -20.64 7.02
C ASN A 135 -1.48 -21.17 5.63
N ASP A 136 -1.36 -22.47 5.39
CA ASP A 136 -1.67 -23.16 4.13
C ASP A 136 -3.13 -23.04 3.69
N ARG A 137 -4.09 -23.22 4.62
CA ARG A 137 -5.53 -23.15 4.32
C ARG A 137 -6.00 -21.74 3.98
N LEU A 138 -5.34 -20.73 4.55
CA LEU A 138 -5.65 -19.33 4.33
C LEU A 138 -5.29 -18.88 2.90
N GLY A 139 -4.21 -19.42 2.34
CA GLY A 139 -3.72 -19.10 0.99
C GLY A 139 -4.77 -19.29 -0.11
N ARG A 140 -5.65 -20.28 0.04
CA ARG A 140 -6.73 -20.60 -0.94
C ARG A 140 -7.71 -19.45 -1.18
N HIS A 141 -7.91 -18.59 -0.18
CA HIS A 141 -8.80 -17.44 -0.29
C HIS A 141 -8.03 -16.12 -0.29
N ARG A 142 -6.87 -16.08 0.37
CA ARG A 142 -5.98 -14.91 0.43
C ARG A 142 -5.50 -14.47 -0.95
N TRP A 143 -5.21 -15.42 -1.85
CA TRP A 143 -4.69 -15.09 -3.18
C TRP A 143 -5.61 -14.14 -3.95
N VAL A 144 -6.93 -14.22 -3.75
CA VAL A 144 -7.91 -13.36 -4.43
C VAL A 144 -7.67 -11.89 -4.09
N VAL A 145 -7.51 -11.59 -2.80
CA VAL A 145 -7.24 -10.24 -2.30
C VAL A 145 -5.85 -9.78 -2.72
N GLU A 146 -4.85 -10.66 -2.64
CA GLU A 146 -3.48 -10.35 -3.09
C GLU A 146 -3.42 -10.02 -4.59
N ARG A 147 -4.21 -10.73 -5.41
CA ARG A 147 -4.36 -10.44 -6.83
C ARG A 147 -4.98 -9.06 -7.05
N THR A 148 -6.03 -8.69 -6.32
CA THR A 148 -6.60 -7.34 -6.39
C THR A 148 -5.57 -6.28 -6.02
N HIS A 149 -4.77 -6.50 -4.96
CA HIS A 149 -3.67 -5.61 -4.60
C HIS A 149 -2.62 -5.50 -5.73
N ALA A 150 -2.30 -6.62 -6.40
CA ALA A 150 -1.40 -6.62 -7.55
C ALA A 150 -1.96 -5.81 -8.74
N TRP A 151 -3.26 -5.94 -9.05
CA TRP A 151 -3.92 -5.12 -10.06
C TRP A 151 -3.87 -3.64 -9.73
N LEU A 152 -4.16 -3.27 -8.48
CA LEU A 152 -4.04 -1.89 -8.02
C LEU A 152 -2.60 -1.38 -8.15
N ALA A 153 -1.60 -2.19 -7.80
CA ALA A 153 -0.19 -1.84 -7.94
C ALA A 153 0.29 -1.77 -9.41
N ALA A 154 -0.44 -2.38 -10.35
CA ALA A 154 -0.12 -2.35 -11.78
C ALA A 154 -0.41 -0.99 -12.43
N PHE A 155 -1.27 -0.15 -11.84
CA PHE A 155 -1.51 1.23 -12.29
C PHE A 155 -0.33 2.19 -12.05
N GLY A 156 0.82 1.70 -11.58
CA GLY A 156 2.06 2.46 -11.44
C GLY A 156 2.05 3.46 -10.28
N LYS A 157 1.27 4.56 -10.41
CA LYS A 157 1.11 5.59 -9.37
C LYS A 157 0.55 5.06 -8.05
N LEU A 158 -0.18 3.95 -8.10
CA LEU A 158 -0.70 3.28 -6.91
C LEU A 158 0.30 2.26 -6.32
N ARG A 159 1.44 1.98 -6.94
CA ARG A 159 2.44 1.09 -6.32
C ARG A 159 3.12 1.76 -5.13
N THR A 160 3.53 3.00 -5.31
CA THR A 160 4.15 3.84 -4.28
C THR A 160 3.35 5.13 -4.17
N ARG A 161 2.85 5.44 -2.98
CA ARG A 161 2.11 6.69 -2.76
C ARG A 161 3.10 7.85 -2.76
N PHE A 162 3.06 8.68 -3.80
CA PHE A 162 3.77 9.97 -3.83
C PHE A 162 2.85 11.16 -3.53
N GLU A 163 1.53 10.96 -3.60
CA GLU A 163 0.56 12.02 -3.37
C GLU A 163 0.49 12.41 -1.88
N ARG A 164 0.85 13.66 -1.56
CA ARG A 164 0.81 14.18 -0.18
C ARG A 164 -0.62 14.35 0.34
N ARG A 165 -1.56 14.71 -0.52
CA ARG A 165 -2.98 14.82 -0.15
C ARG A 165 -3.69 13.47 -0.28
N ILE A 166 -4.56 13.17 0.68
CA ILE A 166 -5.25 11.87 0.76
C ILE A 166 -6.41 11.78 -0.24
N ASP A 167 -7.11 12.88 -0.48
CA ASP A 167 -8.21 12.98 -1.44
C ASP A 167 -7.77 12.61 -2.86
N ILE A 168 -6.62 13.11 -3.32
CA ILE A 168 -6.03 12.74 -4.62
C ILE A 168 -5.72 11.24 -4.66
N HIS A 169 -5.13 10.70 -3.59
CA HIS A 169 -4.82 9.27 -3.53
C HIS A 169 -6.07 8.40 -3.57
N VAL A 170 -7.11 8.78 -2.83
CA VAL A 170 -8.40 8.10 -2.81
C VAL A 170 -9.07 8.20 -4.18
N ALA A 171 -9.04 9.36 -4.84
CA ALA A 171 -9.59 9.53 -6.20
C ALA A 171 -8.91 8.62 -7.22
N LEU A 172 -7.57 8.54 -7.20
CA LEU A 172 -6.81 7.62 -8.06
C LEU A 172 -7.15 6.15 -7.76
N LEU A 173 -7.33 5.81 -6.48
CA LEU A 173 -7.70 4.46 -6.07
C LEU A 173 -9.13 4.10 -6.52
N SER A 174 -10.09 5.02 -6.36
CA SER A 174 -11.45 4.89 -6.88
C SER A 174 -11.46 4.66 -8.38
N LEU A 175 -10.70 5.47 -9.14
CA LEU A 175 -10.62 5.32 -10.59
C LEU A 175 -10.05 3.94 -10.99
N ALA A 176 -9.00 3.47 -10.32
CA ALA A 176 -8.45 2.14 -10.56
C ALA A 176 -9.45 1.03 -10.23
N CYS A 177 -10.20 1.16 -9.12
CA CYS A 177 -11.28 0.23 -8.79
C CYS A 177 -12.37 0.22 -9.87
N CYS A 178 -12.80 1.38 -10.37
CA CYS A 178 -13.78 1.48 -11.47
C CYS A 178 -13.28 0.76 -12.73
N VAL A 179 -12.01 0.97 -13.12
CA VAL A 179 -11.41 0.29 -14.28
C VAL A 179 -11.35 -1.24 -14.07
N ILE A 180 -11.02 -1.70 -12.87
CA ILE A 180 -11.07 -3.14 -12.54
C ILE A 180 -12.50 -3.67 -12.69
N CYS A 181 -13.50 -2.98 -12.14
CA CYS A 181 -14.90 -3.38 -12.26
C CYS A 181 -15.34 -3.46 -13.72
N ILE A 182 -15.08 -2.43 -14.53
CA ILE A 182 -15.46 -2.39 -15.96
C ILE A 182 -14.84 -3.55 -16.73
N ARG A 183 -13.55 -3.87 -16.49
CA ARG A 183 -12.86 -4.99 -17.16
C ARG A 183 -13.41 -6.37 -16.80
N ASN A 184 -14.14 -6.49 -15.69
CA ASN A 184 -14.73 -7.75 -15.22
C ASN A 184 -16.24 -7.82 -15.49
N LEU A 185 -16.85 -6.77 -16.05
CA LEU A 185 -18.21 -6.87 -16.53
C LEU A 185 -18.25 -7.80 -17.75
N PRO A 186 -19.24 -8.71 -17.84
CA PRO A 186 -19.44 -9.45 -19.07
C PRO A 186 -19.68 -8.43 -20.20
N PRO A 187 -19.14 -8.66 -21.42
CA PRO A 187 -19.55 -7.87 -22.57
C PRO A 187 -21.08 -7.92 -22.64
N PHE A 188 -21.73 -6.79 -22.89
CA PHE A 188 -23.17 -6.75 -23.09
C PHE A 188 -23.51 -7.71 -24.24
N CYS A 189 -24.16 -8.82 -23.91
CA CYS A 189 -24.74 -9.76 -24.86
C CYS A 189 -26.24 -9.46 -24.98
#